data_AF-A0A2H9LR89-F1
#
_entry.id   AF-A0A2H9LR89-F1
#
_cell.length_a   1.000
_cell.length_b   1.000
_cell.length_c   1.000
_cell.angle_alpha   90.00
_cell.angle_beta   90.00
_cell.angle_gamma   90.00
#
_symmetry.space_group_name_H-M   'P 1'
#
loop_
_entity.id
_entity.type
_entity.pdbx_description
1 polymer ?
#
loop_
_entity_poly.entity_id
_entity_poly.type
_entity_poly.pdbx_seq_one_letter_code
_entity_poly.pdbx_strand_id
1 'polypeptide(L)'
;MNNNYACNSAGRKMISMFPLAKQNETISSVLARIRRKGSELKTVSYVYVINSEGKLEGVVAIKKILSSDKKTKIKDIMIKSFISVSPETSCEKTADLAIKHNIKAVPVVKKGKLLGVVNTDAILTTLNNALRDDVIHFAGIHKSYLNYENTLKVPFFEGVMHRLPWLLIGLAGITITAFFISTFEELLQEHILIAFFIPAIVYMSGALGAQHQTLFVRDIAVLGKELDIKHYFLKVMSIGLTLGIIIGSLVFLIISLIWNDFFIACVIGISMMITFIVSSFTSLTITYLINKSRTDPALGSGPFATIISDVSSVIIYFIVVSSLLSII
;
A
#
# COMPACT_ATOMS: atom_id res chain seq x y z
N MET A 1 -4.47 17.38 -19.40
CA MET A 1 -4.16 17.01 -18.00
C MET A 1 -3.40 18.16 -17.38
N ASN A 2 -3.57 18.42 -16.08
CA ASN A 2 -2.88 19.53 -15.41
C ASN A 2 -1.46 19.09 -15.03
N ASN A 3 -0.45 19.57 -15.76
CA ASN A 3 0.94 19.09 -15.61
C ASN A 3 1.64 19.60 -14.34
N ASN A 4 1.03 20.52 -13.61
CA ASN A 4 1.60 21.15 -12.42
C ASN A 4 1.50 20.30 -11.13
N TYR A 5 0.90 19.12 -11.21
CA TYR A 5 0.70 18.22 -10.06
C TYR A 5 1.31 16.84 -10.32
N ALA A 6 1.71 16.17 -9.22
CA ALA A 6 2.29 14.83 -9.25
C ALA A 6 1.35 13.81 -9.91
N CYS A 7 1.90 12.82 -10.61
CA CYS A 7 1.12 11.88 -11.42
C CYS A 7 0.00 11.16 -10.66
N ASN A 8 0.21 10.81 -9.40
CA ASN A 8 -0.74 10.12 -8.54
C ASN A 8 -1.51 11.05 -7.58
N SER A 9 -1.62 12.36 -7.87
CA SER A 9 -2.38 13.29 -7.01
C SER A 9 -3.76 13.64 -7.57
N ALA A 10 -4.68 14.02 -6.68
CA ALA A 10 -6.03 14.46 -7.02
C ALA A 10 -6.01 15.61 -8.05
N GLY A 11 -5.06 16.54 -7.93
CA GLY A 11 -4.88 17.64 -8.87
C GLY A 11 -4.51 17.23 -10.30
N ARG A 12 -3.89 16.06 -10.50
CA ARG A 12 -3.58 15.52 -11.84
C ARG A 12 -4.80 14.88 -12.49
N LYS A 13 -5.62 14.18 -11.70
CA LYS A 13 -6.80 13.44 -12.16
C LYS A 13 -8.08 14.27 -12.18
N MET A 14 -8.08 15.46 -11.57
CA MET A 14 -9.27 16.32 -11.55
C MET A 14 -9.65 16.82 -12.95
N ILE A 15 -10.96 16.92 -13.16
CA ILE A 15 -11.58 17.52 -14.35
C ILE A 15 -12.14 18.90 -13.99
N SER A 16 -12.19 19.81 -14.97
CA SER A 16 -12.72 21.18 -14.83
C SER A 16 -14.15 21.36 -15.39
N MET A 17 -14.68 20.34 -16.06
CA MET A 17 -15.97 20.39 -16.77
C MET A 17 -17.06 19.71 -15.95
N PHE A 18 -17.70 20.48 -15.06
CA PHE A 18 -18.78 20.01 -14.18
C PHE A 18 -19.77 21.16 -13.87
N PRO A 19 -21.00 20.85 -13.44
CA PRO A 19 -22.00 21.87 -13.14
C PRO A 19 -21.64 22.79 -11.98
N LEU A 20 -21.82 24.09 -12.19
CA LEU A 20 -21.66 25.16 -11.20
C LEU A 20 -22.97 25.92 -11.02
N ALA A 21 -23.23 26.36 -9.79
CA ALA A 21 -24.35 27.24 -9.45
C ALA A 21 -23.95 28.32 -8.43
N LYS A 22 -24.75 29.39 -8.36
CA LYS A 22 -24.68 30.38 -7.28
C LYS A 22 -25.82 30.14 -6.29
N GLN A 23 -25.63 30.52 -5.03
CA GLN A 23 -26.60 30.31 -3.95
C GLN A 23 -28.03 30.77 -4.26
N ASN A 24 -28.17 31.92 -4.92
CA ASN A 24 -29.47 32.56 -5.18
C ASN A 24 -30.12 32.13 -6.51
N GLU A 25 -29.49 31.26 -7.29
CA GLU A 25 -30.07 30.73 -8.52
C GLU A 25 -31.20 29.75 -8.22
N THR A 26 -32.19 29.70 -9.10
CA THR A 26 -33.28 28.73 -9.04
C THR A 26 -32.88 27.43 -9.71
N ILE A 27 -33.50 26.33 -9.28
CA ILE A 27 -33.31 25.00 -9.89
C ILE A 27 -33.57 25.02 -11.39
N SER A 28 -34.60 25.73 -11.85
CA SER A 28 -34.91 25.87 -13.27
C SER A 28 -33.76 26.49 -14.07
N SER A 29 -33.12 27.53 -13.54
CA SER A 29 -31.99 28.21 -14.20
C SER A 29 -30.77 27.29 -14.29
N VAL A 30 -30.47 26.56 -13.21
CA VAL A 30 -29.37 25.60 -13.18
C VAL A 30 -29.61 24.45 -14.16
N LEU A 31 -30.81 23.86 -14.16
CA LEU A 31 -31.18 22.78 -15.09
C LEU A 31 -31.13 23.24 -16.55
N ALA A 32 -31.62 24.44 -16.86
CA ALA A 32 -31.55 25.00 -18.22
C ALA A 32 -30.10 25.16 -18.70
N ARG A 33 -29.17 25.49 -17.80
CA ARG A 33 -27.73 25.58 -18.11
C ARG A 33 -27.10 24.22 -18.30
N ILE A 34 -27.40 23.26 -17.44
CA ILE A 34 -26.94 21.88 -17.57
C ILE A 34 -27.44 21.28 -18.89
N ARG A 35 -28.69 21.52 -19.28
CA ARG A 35 -29.24 21.06 -20.56
C ARG A 35 -28.53 21.68 -21.76
N ARG A 36 -28.27 22.99 -21.74
CA ARG A 36 -27.56 23.68 -22.84
C ARG A 36 -26.12 23.21 -23.01
N LYS A 37 -25.41 22.96 -21.90
CA LYS A 37 -23.98 22.59 -21.91
C LYS A 37 -23.72 21.11 -21.66
N GLY A 38 -24.76 20.28 -21.71
CA GLY A 38 -24.71 18.90 -21.22
C GLY A 38 -23.62 18.05 -21.87
N SER A 39 -23.42 18.21 -23.17
CA SER A 39 -22.38 17.51 -23.94
C SER A 39 -20.95 17.89 -23.58
N GLU A 40 -20.73 19.07 -22.98
CA GLU A 40 -19.41 19.54 -22.56
C GLU A 40 -19.02 19.03 -21.16
N LEU A 41 -20.01 18.56 -20.38
CA LEU A 41 -19.81 18.16 -19.00
C LEU A 41 -19.24 16.74 -18.93
N LYS A 42 -18.14 16.56 -18.18
CA LYS A 42 -17.52 15.24 -17.96
C LYS A 42 -18.13 14.48 -16.77
N THR A 43 -18.93 15.16 -15.95
CA THR A 43 -19.71 14.54 -14.88
C THR A 43 -20.91 15.40 -14.55
N VAL A 44 -22.00 14.76 -14.13
CA VAL A 44 -23.23 15.42 -13.68
C VAL A 44 -23.69 14.90 -12.32
N SER A 45 -22.84 14.23 -11.56
CA SER A 45 -23.21 13.65 -10.26
C SER A 45 -23.64 14.69 -9.23
N TYR A 46 -22.98 15.86 -9.24
CA TYR A 46 -23.24 16.97 -8.32
C TYR A 46 -23.22 18.31 -9.06
N VAL A 47 -23.90 19.28 -8.47
CA VAL A 47 -23.74 20.71 -8.77
C VAL A 47 -22.98 21.35 -7.60
N TYR A 48 -21.89 22.03 -7.93
CA TYR A 48 -21.05 22.69 -6.95
C TYR A 48 -21.43 24.16 -6.84
N VAL A 49 -21.66 24.64 -5.62
CA VAL A 49 -22.11 25.99 -5.34
C VAL A 49 -20.91 26.86 -5.00
N ILE A 50 -20.69 27.91 -5.79
CA ILE A 50 -19.55 28.82 -5.61
C ILE A 50 -20.01 30.26 -5.41
N ASN A 51 -19.19 31.05 -4.70
CA ASN A 51 -19.37 32.50 -4.62
C ASN A 51 -18.64 33.25 -5.74
N SER A 52 -18.71 34.59 -5.68
CA SER A 52 -18.03 35.52 -6.59
C SER A 52 -16.51 35.35 -6.62
N GLU A 53 -15.89 34.86 -5.54
CA GLU A 53 -14.45 34.62 -5.44
C GLU A 53 -14.03 33.22 -5.91
N GLY A 54 -15.00 32.38 -6.31
CA GLY A 54 -14.77 30.98 -6.70
C GLY A 54 -14.57 30.02 -5.53
N LYS A 55 -14.92 30.43 -4.29
CA LYS A 55 -14.87 29.54 -3.13
C LYS A 55 -16.06 28.57 -3.15
N LEU A 56 -15.81 27.31 -2.80
CA LEU A 56 -16.85 26.29 -2.69
C LEU A 56 -17.64 26.49 -1.39
N GLU A 57 -18.95 26.71 -1.50
CA GLU A 57 -19.83 26.98 -0.36
C GLU A 57 -20.85 25.87 -0.11
N GLY A 58 -21.05 24.98 -1.08
CA GLY A 58 -21.93 23.84 -0.91
C GLY A 58 -21.93 22.91 -2.11
N VAL A 59 -22.57 21.75 -1.93
CA VAL A 59 -22.77 20.75 -2.97
C VAL A 59 -24.23 20.32 -2.99
N VAL A 60 -24.76 20.04 -4.18
CA VAL A 60 -26.12 19.50 -4.36
C VAL A 60 -26.03 18.28 -5.27
N ALA A 61 -26.54 17.14 -4.82
CA ALA A 61 -26.65 15.95 -5.67
C ALA A 61 -27.65 16.20 -6.80
N ILE A 62 -27.34 15.76 -8.02
CA ILE A 62 -28.24 15.95 -9.17
C ILE A 62 -29.61 15.33 -8.95
N LYS A 63 -29.67 14.19 -8.25
CA LYS A 63 -30.92 13.53 -7.84
C LYS A 63 -31.83 14.48 -7.06
N LYS A 64 -31.26 15.27 -6.14
CA LYS A 64 -32.01 16.25 -5.32
C LYS A 64 -32.52 17.41 -6.17
N ILE A 65 -31.74 17.86 -7.15
CA ILE A 65 -32.17 18.92 -8.09
C ILE A 65 -33.34 18.44 -8.94
N LEU A 66 -33.27 17.22 -9.48
CA LEU A 66 -34.31 16.64 -10.33
C LEU A 66 -35.62 16.37 -9.55
N SER A 67 -35.54 16.14 -8.25
CA SER A 67 -36.70 15.84 -7.40
C SER A 67 -37.29 17.06 -6.67
N SER A 68 -36.78 18.27 -6.90
CA SER A 68 -37.19 19.49 -6.18
C SER A 68 -37.96 20.46 -7.08
N ASP A 69 -38.71 21.38 -6.49
CA ASP A 69 -39.50 22.37 -7.25
C ASP A 69 -38.59 23.32 -8.05
N LYS A 70 -38.98 23.62 -9.29
CA LYS A 70 -38.23 24.45 -10.22
C LYS A 70 -37.92 25.86 -9.69
N LYS A 71 -38.76 26.40 -8.80
CA LYS A 71 -38.63 27.74 -8.20
C LYS A 71 -37.77 27.76 -6.94
N THR A 72 -37.49 26.61 -6.32
CA THR A 72 -36.62 26.52 -5.14
C THR A 72 -35.22 27.07 -5.44
N LYS A 73 -34.62 27.78 -4.48
CA LYS A 73 -33.25 28.29 -4.62
C LYS A 73 -32.23 27.23 -4.22
N ILE A 74 -31.06 27.28 -4.85
CA ILE A 74 -29.97 26.33 -4.59
C ILE A 74 -29.52 26.34 -3.12
N LYS A 75 -29.46 27.51 -2.49
CA LYS A 75 -29.07 27.64 -1.08
C LYS A 75 -29.95 26.85 -0.10
N ASP A 76 -31.21 26.60 -0.46
CA ASP A 76 -32.19 25.94 0.42
C ASP A 76 -32.03 24.41 0.40
N ILE A 77 -31.36 23.86 -0.61
CA ILE A 77 -31.15 22.42 -0.79
C ILE A 77 -29.68 22.01 -0.80
N MET A 78 -28.75 22.95 -0.71
CA MET A 78 -27.31 22.68 -0.70
C MET A 78 -26.83 22.17 0.65
N ILE A 79 -25.90 21.23 0.58
CA ILE A 79 -25.20 20.71 1.75
C ILE A 79 -23.92 21.53 1.92
N LYS A 80 -23.77 22.18 3.08
CA LYS A 80 -22.57 22.95 3.44
C LYS A 80 -21.47 22.10 4.06
N SER A 81 -21.84 20.98 4.69
CA SER A 81 -20.89 19.98 5.22
C SER A 81 -20.57 18.97 4.12
N PHE A 82 -19.51 19.25 3.35
CA PHE A 82 -19.05 18.39 2.28
C PHE A 82 -17.60 17.98 2.50
N ILE A 83 -17.24 16.82 1.96
CA ILE A 83 -15.87 16.33 1.98
C ILE A 83 -15.17 16.84 0.71
N SER A 84 -13.97 17.37 0.89
CA SER A 84 -13.11 17.86 -0.18
C SER A 84 -11.66 17.47 0.09
N VAL A 85 -10.84 17.45 -0.95
CA VAL A 85 -9.41 17.11 -0.85
C VAL A 85 -8.53 18.23 -1.39
N SER A 86 -7.29 18.31 -0.91
CA SER A 86 -6.25 19.18 -1.48
C SER A 86 -5.77 18.61 -2.82
N PRO A 87 -5.32 19.42 -3.80
CA PRO A 87 -4.80 18.89 -5.06
C PRO A 87 -3.53 18.03 -4.91
N GLU A 88 -2.83 18.15 -3.79
CA GLU A 88 -1.66 17.35 -3.42
C GLU A 88 -2.02 15.98 -2.77
N THR A 89 -3.30 15.75 -2.44
CA THR A 89 -3.78 14.48 -1.87
C THR A 89 -3.58 13.34 -2.87
N SER A 90 -3.17 12.16 -2.42
CA SER A 90 -3.03 10.98 -3.30
C SER A 90 -4.38 10.57 -3.91
N CYS A 91 -4.35 9.98 -5.09
CA CYS A 91 -5.55 9.49 -5.76
C CYS A 91 -6.19 8.34 -4.97
N GLU A 92 -5.37 7.50 -4.36
CA GLU A 92 -5.75 6.34 -3.55
C GLU A 92 -6.52 6.80 -2.31
N LYS A 93 -5.98 7.78 -1.56
CA LYS A 93 -6.69 8.39 -0.42
C LYS A 93 -7.98 9.09 -0.87
N THR A 94 -7.97 9.75 -2.02
CA THR A 94 -9.17 10.39 -2.57
C THR A 94 -10.26 9.37 -2.93
N ALA A 95 -9.87 8.22 -3.51
CA ALA A 95 -10.78 7.12 -3.83
C ALA A 95 -11.32 6.43 -2.56
N ASP A 96 -10.47 6.20 -1.56
CA ASP A 96 -10.87 5.64 -0.26
C ASP A 96 -11.90 6.53 0.45
N LEU A 97 -11.63 7.84 0.54
CA LEU A 97 -12.59 8.82 1.07
C LEU A 97 -13.91 8.81 0.29
N ALA A 98 -13.85 8.70 -1.04
CA ALA A 98 -15.05 8.65 -1.87
C ALA A 98 -15.90 7.42 -1.56
N ILE A 99 -15.29 6.23 -1.44
CA ILE A 99 -15.99 4.99 -1.10
C ILE A 99 -16.56 5.05 0.32
N LYS A 100 -15.72 5.40 1.30
CA LYS A 100 -16.07 5.43 2.73
C LYS A 100 -17.28 6.31 3.02
N HIS A 101 -17.41 7.40 2.27
CA HIS A 101 -18.50 8.36 2.43
C HIS A 101 -19.57 8.29 1.32
N ASN A 102 -19.50 7.28 0.44
CA ASN A 102 -20.43 7.07 -0.68
C ASN A 102 -20.59 8.31 -1.58
N ILE A 103 -19.47 8.97 -1.89
CA ILE A 103 -19.38 10.19 -2.70
C ILE A 103 -19.01 9.82 -4.13
N LYS A 104 -19.80 10.26 -5.10
CA LYS A 104 -19.57 9.92 -6.52
C LYS A 104 -18.55 10.82 -7.23
N ALA A 105 -18.30 12.01 -6.70
CA ALA A 105 -17.29 12.91 -7.23
C ALA A 105 -16.77 13.84 -6.13
N VAL A 106 -15.45 13.83 -5.92
CA VAL A 106 -14.81 14.54 -4.81
C VAL A 106 -14.30 15.90 -5.29
N PRO A 107 -14.73 17.02 -4.67
CA PRO A 107 -14.20 18.34 -5.01
C PRO A 107 -12.74 18.49 -4.55
N VAL A 108 -11.93 19.04 -5.44
CA VAL A 108 -10.53 19.40 -5.18
C VAL A 108 -10.43 20.89 -4.90
N VAL A 109 -10.00 21.25 -3.70
CA VAL A 109 -10.06 22.61 -3.17
C VAL A 109 -8.67 23.07 -2.72
N LYS A 110 -8.29 24.31 -3.04
CA LYS A 110 -7.06 24.94 -2.54
C LYS A 110 -7.37 26.33 -2.02
N LYS A 111 -7.04 26.61 -0.75
CA LYS A 111 -7.36 27.88 -0.06
C LYS A 111 -8.85 28.26 -0.20
N GLY A 112 -9.74 27.28 -0.08
CA GLY A 112 -11.20 27.44 -0.21
C GLY A 112 -11.73 27.53 -1.65
N LYS A 113 -10.87 27.72 -2.67
CA LYS A 113 -11.28 27.78 -4.08
C LYS A 113 -11.41 26.40 -4.69
N LEU A 114 -12.50 26.17 -5.42
CA LEU A 114 -12.71 24.94 -6.18
C LEU A 114 -11.83 24.94 -7.42
N LEU A 115 -10.92 23.98 -7.53
CA LEU A 115 -10.04 23.83 -8.69
C LEU A 115 -10.57 22.84 -9.71
N GLY A 116 -11.23 21.79 -9.22
CA GLY A 116 -11.70 20.69 -10.05
C GLY A 116 -12.45 19.64 -9.26
N VAL A 117 -12.83 18.56 -9.92
CA VAL A 117 -13.47 17.40 -9.27
C VAL A 117 -12.83 16.11 -9.76
N VAL A 118 -12.68 15.14 -8.87
CA VAL A 118 -12.32 13.76 -9.23
C VAL A 118 -13.62 12.99 -9.39
N ASN A 119 -13.97 12.58 -10.61
CA ASN A 119 -15.23 11.91 -10.92
C ASN A 119 -15.19 10.40 -10.61
N THR A 120 -16.34 9.74 -10.76
CA THR A 120 -16.50 8.30 -10.51
C THR A 120 -15.56 7.47 -11.38
N ASP A 121 -15.41 7.80 -12.66
CA ASP A 121 -14.52 7.05 -13.56
C ASP A 121 -13.06 7.13 -13.12
N ALA A 122 -12.61 8.31 -12.68
CA ALA A 122 -11.27 8.48 -12.13
C ALA A 122 -11.10 7.68 -10.84
N ILE A 123 -12.09 7.69 -9.95
CA ILE A 123 -12.09 6.88 -8.72
C ILE A 123 -11.97 5.38 -9.05
N LEU A 124 -12.83 4.86 -9.94
CA LEU A 124 -12.84 3.46 -10.35
C LEU A 124 -11.53 3.05 -11.03
N THR A 125 -11.02 3.90 -11.93
CA THR A 125 -9.75 3.64 -12.64
C THR A 125 -8.58 3.65 -11.67
N THR A 126 -8.55 4.57 -10.70
CA THR A 126 -7.52 4.60 -9.65
C THR A 126 -7.53 3.33 -8.82
N LEU A 127 -8.70 2.86 -8.38
CA LEU A 127 -8.82 1.63 -7.60
C LEU A 127 -8.37 0.40 -8.41
N ASN A 128 -8.82 0.29 -9.65
CA ASN A 128 -8.44 -0.81 -10.53
C ASN A 128 -6.93 -0.81 -10.82
N ASN A 129 -6.33 0.36 -11.02
CA ASN A 129 -4.89 0.48 -11.26
C ASN A 129 -4.08 0.18 -10.00
N ALA A 130 -4.48 0.69 -8.83
CA ALA A 130 -3.80 0.41 -7.56
C ALA A 130 -3.77 -1.10 -7.27
N LEU A 131 -4.91 -1.78 -7.41
CA LEU A 131 -5.01 -3.23 -7.22
C LEU A 131 -4.09 -4.01 -8.18
N ARG A 132 -3.98 -3.58 -9.45
CA ARG A 132 -3.13 -4.25 -10.44
C ARG A 132 -1.65 -3.97 -10.21
N ASP A 133 -1.31 -2.71 -9.96
CA ASP A 133 0.06 -2.26 -9.74
C ASP A 133 0.65 -2.97 -8.52
N ASP A 134 -0.07 -3.03 -7.40
CA ASP A 134 0.39 -3.66 -6.16
C ASP A 134 0.68 -5.16 -6.36
N VAL A 135 -0.21 -5.89 -7.03
CA VAL A 135 -0.05 -7.34 -7.26
C VAL A 135 1.14 -7.66 -8.16
N ILE A 136 1.30 -6.89 -9.24
CA ILE A 136 2.39 -7.11 -10.20
C ILE A 136 3.73 -6.74 -9.60
N HIS A 137 3.74 -5.64 -8.83
CA HIS A 137 4.93 -5.22 -8.10
C HIS A 137 5.34 -6.26 -7.05
N PHE A 138 4.40 -6.76 -6.25
CA PHE A 138 4.65 -7.81 -5.26
C PHE A 138 5.25 -9.07 -5.90
N ALA A 139 4.78 -9.44 -7.09
CA ALA A 139 5.31 -10.57 -7.85
C ALA A 139 6.70 -10.32 -8.50
N GLY A 140 7.29 -9.14 -8.34
CA GLY A 140 8.58 -8.81 -8.94
C GLY A 140 8.54 -8.67 -10.46
N ILE A 141 7.44 -8.16 -11.02
CA ILE A 141 7.28 -7.95 -12.46
C ILE A 141 7.30 -6.45 -12.75
N HIS A 142 8.00 -6.03 -13.82
CA HIS A 142 8.07 -4.62 -14.20
C HIS A 142 6.74 -4.06 -14.72
N LYS A 143 6.47 -2.77 -14.46
CA LYS A 143 5.20 -2.10 -14.82
C LYS A 143 4.93 -2.03 -16.33
N SER A 144 5.96 -2.09 -17.17
CA SER A 144 5.82 -2.20 -18.64
C SER A 144 4.99 -3.42 -19.07
N TYR A 145 4.95 -4.46 -18.24
CA TYR A 145 4.13 -5.65 -18.49
C TYR A 145 2.62 -5.34 -18.52
N LEU A 146 2.18 -4.27 -17.86
CA LEU A 146 0.78 -3.80 -17.89
C LEU A 146 0.35 -3.14 -19.20
N ASN A 147 1.29 -2.85 -20.10
CA ASN A 147 0.96 -2.34 -21.43
C ASN A 147 0.33 -3.42 -22.33
N TYR A 148 0.42 -4.69 -21.94
CA TYR A 148 -0.16 -5.82 -22.64
C TYR A 148 -1.44 -6.29 -21.95
N GLU A 149 -2.46 -6.65 -22.74
CA GLU A 149 -3.72 -7.15 -22.19
C GLU A 149 -3.55 -8.48 -21.43
N ASN A 150 -2.64 -9.34 -21.89
CA ASN A 150 -2.31 -10.60 -21.24
C ASN A 150 -0.89 -11.08 -21.59
N THR A 151 -0.38 -12.03 -20.80
CA THR A 151 0.95 -12.63 -20.96
C THR A 151 1.22 -13.21 -22.35
N LEU A 152 0.19 -13.75 -23.03
CA LEU A 152 0.36 -14.38 -24.35
C LEU A 152 0.73 -13.35 -25.44
N LYS A 153 0.40 -12.07 -25.21
CA LYS A 153 0.74 -10.98 -26.14
C LYS A 153 2.12 -10.36 -25.88
N VAL A 154 2.79 -10.73 -24.79
CA VAL A 154 4.13 -10.24 -24.48
C VAL A 154 5.15 -10.99 -25.33
N PRO A 155 5.99 -10.30 -26.12
CA PRO A 155 7.08 -10.94 -26.83
C PRO A 155 7.98 -11.75 -25.88
N PHE A 156 8.40 -12.94 -26.27
CA PHE A 156 9.15 -13.85 -25.39
C PHE A 156 10.37 -13.17 -24.72
N PHE A 157 11.22 -12.50 -25.51
CA PHE A 157 12.41 -11.84 -25.01
C PHE A 157 12.09 -10.67 -24.07
N GLU A 158 11.01 -9.93 -24.34
CA GLU A 158 10.56 -8.87 -23.45
C GLU A 158 10.07 -9.44 -22.12
N GLY A 159 9.31 -10.54 -22.16
CA GLY A 159 8.88 -11.27 -20.97
C GLY A 159 10.05 -11.78 -20.12
N VAL A 160 11.14 -12.25 -20.76
CA VAL A 160 12.38 -12.64 -20.06
C VAL A 160 13.05 -11.41 -19.44
N MET A 161 13.25 -10.34 -20.21
CA MET A 161 13.92 -9.11 -19.73
C MET A 161 13.17 -8.40 -18.62
N HIS A 162 11.84 -8.55 -18.53
CA HIS A 162 11.04 -8.02 -17.42
C HIS A 162 11.23 -8.77 -16.08
N ARG A 163 11.79 -9.99 -16.10
CA ARG A 163 11.98 -10.84 -14.90
C ARG A 163 13.45 -11.05 -14.55
N LEU A 164 14.31 -11.16 -15.56
CA LEU A 164 15.73 -11.47 -15.41
C LEU A 164 16.46 -10.53 -14.41
N PRO A 165 16.27 -9.19 -14.44
CA PRO A 165 16.93 -8.31 -13.47
C PRO A 165 16.59 -8.68 -12.02
N TRP A 166 15.32 -8.96 -11.73
CA TRP A 166 14.88 -9.33 -10.38
C TRP A 166 15.41 -10.70 -9.95
N LEU A 167 15.49 -11.66 -10.87
CA LEU A 167 16.08 -12.98 -10.60
C LEU A 167 17.59 -12.88 -10.34
N LEU A 168 18.31 -12.01 -11.06
CA LEU A 168 19.74 -11.77 -10.83
C LEU A 168 20.01 -11.12 -9.47
N ILE A 169 19.15 -10.17 -9.07
CA ILE A 169 19.22 -9.58 -7.72
C ILE A 169 18.95 -10.67 -6.67
N GLY A 170 17.94 -11.54 -6.90
CA GLY A 170 17.66 -12.72 -6.06
C GLY A 170 18.86 -13.65 -5.92
N LEU A 171 19.50 -14.00 -7.03
CA LEU A 171 20.69 -14.86 -7.05
C LEU A 171 21.84 -14.24 -6.25
N ALA A 172 22.09 -12.94 -6.40
CA ALA A 172 23.10 -12.24 -5.61
C ALA A 172 22.78 -12.31 -4.10
N GLY A 173 21.51 -12.11 -3.75
CA GLY A 173 21.02 -12.26 -2.37
C GLY A 173 21.28 -13.63 -1.78
N ILE A 174 20.88 -14.70 -2.48
CA ILE A 174 21.10 -16.08 -2.04
C ILE A 174 22.60 -16.38 -1.93
N THR A 175 23.43 -15.84 -2.83
CA THR A 175 24.90 -15.99 -2.76
C THR A 175 25.47 -15.35 -1.50
N ILE A 176 24.99 -14.16 -1.13
CA ILE A 176 25.37 -13.49 0.12
C ILE A 176 24.95 -14.33 1.33
N THR A 177 23.72 -14.84 1.34
CA THR A 177 23.24 -15.74 2.40
C THR A 177 24.11 -16.98 2.52
N ALA A 178 24.45 -17.63 1.40
CA ALA A 178 25.32 -18.81 1.41
C ALA A 178 26.72 -18.51 1.98
N PHE A 179 27.29 -17.35 1.65
CA PHE A 179 28.54 -16.89 2.25
C PHE A 179 28.44 -16.76 3.77
N PHE A 180 27.36 -16.15 4.29
CA PHE A 180 27.14 -16.08 5.74
C PHE A 180 26.92 -17.46 6.39
N ILE A 181 26.22 -18.38 5.74
CA ILE A 181 26.05 -19.74 6.27
C ILE A 181 27.42 -20.44 6.40
N SER A 182 28.31 -20.23 5.42
CA SER A 182 29.65 -20.85 5.44
C SER A 182 30.52 -20.40 6.62
N THR A 183 30.27 -19.22 7.20
CA THR A 183 31.01 -18.79 8.40
C THR A 183 30.63 -19.58 9.66
N PHE A 184 29.55 -20.35 9.62
CA PHE A 184 29.07 -21.21 10.71
C PHE A 184 29.24 -22.70 10.39
N GLU A 185 30.15 -23.05 9.47
CA GLU A 185 30.36 -24.43 9.03
C GLU A 185 30.71 -25.37 10.19
N GLU A 186 31.62 -24.98 11.09
CA GLU A 186 32.01 -25.79 12.26
C GLU A 186 30.81 -26.10 13.16
N LEU A 187 29.96 -25.09 13.43
CA LEU A 187 28.73 -25.22 14.22
C LEU A 187 27.74 -26.17 13.56
N LEU A 188 27.63 -26.13 12.23
CA LEU A 188 26.75 -27.02 11.47
C LEU A 188 27.27 -28.46 11.43
N GLN A 189 28.60 -28.67 11.47
CA GLN A 189 29.19 -30.01 11.55
C GLN A 189 28.93 -30.64 12.92
N GLU A 190 28.97 -29.85 13.99
CA GLU A 190 28.64 -30.30 15.35
C GLU A 190 27.13 -30.57 15.52
N HIS A 191 26.29 -29.69 14.95
CA HIS A 191 24.85 -29.74 15.11
C HIS A 191 24.11 -29.67 13.77
N ILE A 192 24.19 -30.75 12.99
CA ILE A 192 23.56 -30.85 11.66
C ILE A 192 22.06 -30.54 11.68
N LEU A 193 21.37 -30.82 12.80
CA LEU A 193 19.95 -30.57 12.95
C LEU A 193 19.57 -29.09 12.76
N ILE A 194 20.47 -28.16 13.11
CA ILE A 194 20.29 -26.71 12.90
C ILE A 194 20.15 -26.40 11.40
N ALA A 195 20.91 -27.08 10.53
CA ALA A 195 20.82 -26.90 9.09
C ALA A 195 19.43 -27.23 8.53
N PHE A 196 18.76 -28.24 9.08
CA PHE A 196 17.44 -28.69 8.60
C PHE A 196 16.33 -27.65 8.80
N PHE A 197 16.52 -26.73 9.75
CA PHE A 197 15.53 -25.69 10.05
C PHE A 197 15.83 -24.35 9.37
N ILE A 198 16.96 -24.20 8.66
CA ILE A 198 17.26 -22.98 7.88
C ILE A 198 16.11 -22.63 6.91
N PRO A 199 15.57 -23.56 6.09
CA PRO A 199 14.48 -23.23 5.17
C PRO A 199 13.22 -22.76 5.90
N ALA A 200 12.93 -23.35 7.06
CA ALA A 200 11.76 -23.00 7.86
C ALA A 200 11.90 -21.58 8.45
N ILE A 201 13.08 -21.24 8.98
CA ILE A 201 13.37 -19.92 9.54
C ILE A 201 13.25 -18.84 8.47
N VAL A 202 13.88 -19.06 7.32
CA VAL A 202 13.87 -18.11 6.18
C VAL A 202 12.43 -17.91 5.69
N TYR A 203 11.72 -18.99 5.41
CA TYR A 203 10.34 -18.92 4.91
C TYR A 203 9.42 -18.21 5.91
N MET A 204 9.43 -18.60 7.18
CA MET A 204 8.50 -18.08 8.17
C MET A 204 8.79 -16.61 8.51
N SER A 205 10.07 -16.24 8.62
CA SER A 205 10.48 -14.85 8.81
C SER A 205 10.12 -13.98 7.62
N GLY A 206 10.37 -14.48 6.39
CA GLY A 206 10.02 -13.79 5.15
C GLY A 206 8.51 -13.64 4.98
N ALA A 207 7.73 -14.67 5.29
CA ALA A 207 6.26 -14.62 5.21
C ALA A 207 5.66 -13.62 6.20
N LEU A 208 6.12 -13.59 7.46
CA LEU A 208 5.70 -12.59 8.45
C LEU A 208 6.11 -11.17 8.01
N GLY A 209 7.34 -11.01 7.55
CA GLY A 209 7.87 -9.75 7.05
C GLY A 209 7.03 -9.19 5.90
N ALA A 210 6.73 -10.03 4.90
CA ALA A 210 5.89 -9.68 3.76
C ALA A 210 4.48 -9.25 4.20
N GLN A 211 3.85 -9.96 5.15
CA GLN A 211 2.54 -9.56 5.69
C GLN A 211 2.59 -8.17 6.33
N HIS A 212 3.60 -7.90 7.15
CA HIS A 212 3.78 -6.59 7.78
C HIS A 212 4.07 -5.49 6.74
N GLN A 213 4.86 -5.77 5.70
CA GLN A 213 5.14 -4.82 4.61
C GLN A 213 3.89 -4.49 3.82
N THR A 214 3.13 -5.48 3.38
CA THR A 214 1.91 -5.27 2.59
C THR A 214 0.90 -4.41 3.33
N LEU A 215 0.66 -4.68 4.61
CA LEU A 215 -0.23 -3.86 5.44
C LEU A 215 0.31 -2.44 5.59
N PHE A 216 1.61 -2.29 5.83
CA PHE A 216 2.21 -0.97 6.04
C PHE A 216 2.22 -0.11 4.77
N VAL A 217 2.51 -0.68 3.59
CA VAL A 217 2.43 0.00 2.30
C VAL A 217 1.01 0.53 2.07
N ARG A 218 -0.01 -0.32 2.29
CA ARG A 218 -1.41 0.07 2.17
C ARG A 218 -1.75 1.21 3.14
N ASP A 219 -1.39 1.07 4.41
CA ASP A 219 -1.75 2.04 5.45
C ASP A 219 -1.06 3.40 5.21
N ILE A 220 0.20 3.40 4.72
CA ILE A 220 0.89 4.63 4.27
C ILE A 220 0.16 5.25 3.07
N ALA A 221 -0.26 4.47 2.08
CA ALA A 221 -0.91 4.99 0.88
C ALA A 221 -2.27 5.65 1.19
N VAL A 222 -3.00 5.09 2.15
CA VAL A 222 -4.33 5.58 2.57
C VAL A 222 -4.23 6.73 3.57
N LEU A 223 -3.44 6.58 4.64
CA LEU A 223 -3.41 7.56 5.74
C LEU A 223 -2.36 8.65 5.51
N GLY A 224 -1.24 8.32 4.87
CA GLY A 224 -0.14 9.24 4.61
C GLY A 224 0.41 9.83 5.90
N LYS A 225 0.38 11.16 6.03
CA LYS A 225 0.87 11.88 7.24
C LYS A 225 0.01 11.68 8.49
N GLU A 226 -1.20 11.15 8.35
CA GLU A 226 -2.08 10.88 9.50
C GLU A 226 -1.71 9.58 10.23
N LEU A 227 -0.81 8.77 9.65
CA LEU A 227 -0.34 7.54 10.27
C LEU A 227 0.67 7.84 11.39
N ASP A 228 0.36 7.40 12.60
CA ASP A 228 1.31 7.42 13.72
C ASP A 228 2.30 6.25 13.59
N ILE A 229 3.45 6.54 12.99
CA ILE A 229 4.48 5.55 12.68
C ILE A 229 5.02 4.87 13.95
N LYS A 230 5.18 5.61 15.05
CA LYS A 230 5.74 5.06 16.28
C LYS A 230 4.80 4.03 16.88
N HIS A 231 3.52 4.37 17.03
CA HIS A 231 2.52 3.44 17.56
C HIS A 231 2.29 2.26 16.62
N TYR A 232 2.36 2.49 15.31
CA TYR A 232 2.29 1.42 14.31
C TYR A 232 3.41 0.39 14.50
N PHE A 233 4.66 0.85 14.59
CA PHE A 233 5.83 -0.02 14.79
C PHE A 233 5.70 -0.85 16.07
N LEU A 234 5.34 -0.21 17.19
CA LEU A 234 5.15 -0.89 18.46
C LEU A 234 4.04 -1.96 18.38
N LYS A 235 2.93 -1.64 17.72
CA LYS A 235 1.81 -2.58 17.55
C LYS A 235 2.23 -3.80 16.72
N VAL A 236 2.91 -3.57 15.60
CA VAL A 236 3.37 -4.65 14.71
C VAL A 236 4.45 -5.50 15.34
N MET A 237 5.41 -4.90 16.07
CA MET A 237 6.41 -5.64 16.83
C MET A 237 5.76 -6.52 17.92
N SER A 238 4.72 -6.03 18.59
CA SER A 238 3.96 -6.82 19.56
C SER A 238 3.24 -8.02 18.93
N ILE A 239 2.70 -7.85 17.72
CA ILE A 239 2.12 -8.95 16.93
C ILE A 239 3.22 -9.97 16.57
N GLY A 240 4.36 -9.49 16.07
CA GLY A 240 5.52 -10.33 15.73
C GLY A 240 6.06 -11.12 16.92
N LEU A 241 6.16 -10.51 18.10
CA LEU A 241 6.53 -11.20 19.34
C LEU A 241 5.52 -12.29 19.72
N THR A 242 4.23 -11.98 19.64
CA THR A 242 3.17 -12.94 20.01
C THR A 242 3.17 -14.14 19.07
N LEU A 243 3.28 -13.89 17.75
CA LEU A 243 3.42 -14.96 16.76
C LEU A 243 4.73 -15.74 16.93
N GLY A 244 5.83 -15.06 17.28
CA GLY A 244 7.12 -15.68 17.56
C GLY A 244 7.05 -16.64 18.75
N ILE A 245 6.36 -16.26 19.82
CA ILE A 245 6.13 -17.14 20.98
C ILE A 245 5.31 -18.37 20.57
N ILE A 246 4.21 -18.18 19.85
CA ILE A 246 3.31 -19.27 19.43
C ILE A 246 4.06 -20.24 18.51
N ILE A 247 4.69 -19.75 17.45
CA ILE A 247 5.38 -20.56 16.46
C ILE A 247 6.67 -21.16 17.04
N GLY A 248 7.44 -20.40 17.82
CA GLY A 248 8.63 -20.89 18.50
C GLY A 248 8.32 -22.02 19.48
N SER A 249 7.23 -21.91 20.26
CA SER A 249 6.77 -22.99 21.16
C SER A 249 6.32 -24.22 20.39
N LEU A 250 5.67 -24.04 19.25
CA LEU A 250 5.25 -25.15 18.39
C LEU A 250 6.46 -25.87 17.76
N VAL A 251 7.46 -25.11 17.30
CA VAL A 251 8.72 -25.66 16.79
C VAL A 251 9.46 -26.43 17.89
N PHE A 252 9.53 -25.87 19.09
CA PHE A 252 10.09 -26.56 20.26
C PHE A 252 9.39 -27.91 20.50
N LEU A 253 8.05 -27.92 20.50
CA LEU A 253 7.27 -29.14 20.71
C LEU A 253 7.53 -30.18 19.60
N ILE A 254 7.51 -29.77 18.34
CA ILE A 254 7.74 -30.65 17.19
C ILE A 254 9.13 -31.28 17.25
N ILE A 255 10.17 -30.48 17.49
CA ILE A 255 11.55 -30.97 17.54
C ILE A 255 11.73 -31.93 18.71
N SER A 256 11.20 -31.56 19.89
CA SER A 256 11.25 -32.40 21.08
C SER A 256 10.58 -33.75 20.87
N LEU A 257 9.45 -33.82 20.14
CA LEU A 257 8.72 -35.06 19.90
C LEU A 257 9.36 -35.97 18.84
N ILE A 258 9.92 -35.39 17.78
CA ILE A 258 10.45 -36.17 16.65
C ILE A 258 11.90 -36.59 16.89
N TRP A 259 12.74 -35.67 17.38
CA TRP A 259 14.18 -35.90 17.55
C TRP A 259 14.59 -36.19 18.99
N ASN A 260 13.70 -36.02 19.98
CA ASN A 260 13.99 -36.20 21.40
C ASN A 260 15.16 -35.33 21.91
N ASP A 261 15.48 -34.25 21.20
CA ASP A 261 16.53 -33.31 21.56
C ASP A 261 15.90 -32.01 22.04
N PHE A 262 15.63 -31.95 23.35
CA PHE A 262 15.04 -30.78 24.01
C PHE A 262 15.94 -29.55 23.94
N PHE A 263 17.26 -29.76 23.90
CA PHE A 263 18.23 -28.69 23.91
C PHE A 263 18.20 -27.94 22.57
N ILE A 264 18.37 -28.66 21.47
CA ILE A 264 18.29 -28.07 20.14
C ILE A 264 16.88 -27.55 19.85
N ALA A 265 15.83 -28.22 20.35
CA ALA A 265 14.47 -27.71 20.27
C ALA A 265 14.33 -26.32 20.91
N CYS A 266 14.89 -26.11 22.10
CA CYS A 266 14.88 -24.81 22.79
C CYS A 266 15.63 -23.75 21.98
N VAL A 267 16.84 -24.08 21.53
CA VAL A 267 17.69 -23.17 20.75
C VAL A 267 16.96 -22.71 19.48
N ILE A 268 16.38 -23.63 18.72
CA ILE A 268 15.67 -23.31 17.47
C ILE A 268 14.36 -22.56 17.76
N GLY A 269 13.61 -22.95 18.79
CA GLY A 269 12.37 -22.27 19.18
C GLY A 269 12.58 -20.81 19.59
N ILE A 270 13.60 -20.54 20.43
CA ILE A 270 13.97 -19.17 20.82
C ILE A 270 14.49 -18.39 19.63
N SER A 271 15.31 -19.02 18.78
CA SER A 271 15.82 -18.39 17.56
C SER A 271 14.71 -17.97 16.60
N MET A 272 13.67 -18.80 16.45
CA MET A 272 12.46 -18.48 15.68
C MET A 272 11.71 -17.26 16.26
N MET A 273 11.57 -17.21 17.58
CA MET A 273 10.93 -16.07 18.25
C MET A 273 11.70 -14.76 17.99
N ILE A 274 13.02 -14.77 18.15
CA ILE A 274 13.85 -13.57 17.95
C ILE A 274 13.86 -13.14 16.49
N THR A 275 14.01 -14.09 15.56
CA THR A 275 13.97 -13.81 14.12
C THR A 275 12.65 -13.18 13.68
N PHE A 276 11.50 -13.55 14.28
CA PHE A 276 10.21 -12.93 14.00
C PHE A 276 10.14 -11.45 14.40
N ILE A 277 10.68 -11.11 15.58
CA ILE A 277 10.71 -9.73 16.08
C ILE A 277 11.58 -8.88 15.16
N VAL A 278 12.78 -9.37 14.84
CA VAL A 278 13.71 -8.61 14.01
C VAL A 278 13.23 -8.55 12.55
N SER A 279 12.66 -9.63 12.01
CA SER A 279 12.03 -9.61 10.67
C SER A 279 10.94 -8.54 10.61
N SER A 280 10.08 -8.45 11.62
CA SER A 280 9.03 -7.42 11.70
C SER A 280 9.63 -6.02 11.68
N PHE A 281 10.68 -5.78 12.47
CA PHE A 281 11.36 -4.49 12.53
C PHE A 281 12.06 -4.12 11.21
N THR A 282 12.85 -5.03 10.66
CA THR A 282 13.60 -4.85 9.41
C THR A 282 12.64 -4.57 8.25
N SER A 283 11.57 -5.35 8.16
CA SER A 283 10.55 -5.26 7.13
C SER A 283 9.85 -3.88 7.09
N LEU A 284 9.44 -3.37 8.25
CA LEU A 284 8.85 -2.04 8.36
C LEU A 284 9.86 -0.93 8.07
N THR A 285 11.11 -1.08 8.56
CA THR A 285 12.16 -0.09 8.38
C THR A 285 12.52 0.08 6.91
N ILE A 286 12.69 -1.03 6.17
CA ILE A 286 12.95 -1.00 4.72
C ILE A 286 11.85 -0.22 3.98
N THR A 287 10.59 -0.56 4.25
CA THR A 287 9.43 0.10 3.60
C THR A 287 9.37 1.59 3.94
N TYR A 288 9.59 1.93 5.21
CA TYR A 288 9.60 3.32 5.68
C TYR A 288 10.69 4.15 4.98
N LEU A 289 11.91 3.60 4.87
CA LEU A 289 13.04 4.26 4.21
C LEU A 289 12.79 4.45 2.71
N ILE A 290 12.24 3.45 2.02
CA ILE A 290 11.89 3.55 0.59
C ILE A 290 10.85 4.65 0.36
N ASN A 291 9.78 4.68 1.18
CA ASN A 291 8.77 5.73 1.11
C ASN A 291 9.36 7.12 1.35
N LYS A 292 10.28 7.26 2.32
CA LYS A 292 10.95 8.54 2.62
C LYS A 292 11.82 9.04 1.46
N SER A 293 12.40 8.13 0.68
CA SER A 293 13.19 8.45 -0.51
C SER A 293 12.36 8.91 -1.73
N ARG A 294 11.03 9.07 -1.57
CA ARG A 294 10.06 9.41 -2.65
C ARG A 294 9.97 8.37 -3.76
N THR A 295 10.47 7.17 -3.50
CA THR A 295 10.35 6.01 -4.37
C THR A 295 9.07 5.27 -4.02
N ASP A 296 8.50 4.52 -4.96
CA ASP A 296 7.26 3.75 -4.76
C ASP A 296 7.40 2.80 -3.55
N PRO A 297 6.62 2.96 -2.46
CA PRO A 297 6.70 2.10 -1.29
C PRO A 297 6.43 0.62 -1.60
N ALA A 298 5.73 0.30 -2.69
CA ALA A 298 5.53 -1.08 -3.13
C ALA A 298 6.85 -1.81 -3.40
N LEU A 299 7.92 -1.07 -3.77
CA LEU A 299 9.30 -1.59 -3.90
C LEU A 299 9.83 -2.20 -2.59
N GLY A 300 9.31 -1.76 -1.45
CA GLY A 300 9.63 -2.31 -0.14
C GLY A 300 8.96 -3.64 0.18
N SER A 301 8.11 -4.18 -0.70
CA SER A 301 7.43 -5.49 -0.55
C SER A 301 7.75 -6.49 -1.68
N GLY A 302 8.65 -6.12 -2.60
CA GLY A 302 9.07 -6.96 -3.72
C GLY A 302 10.33 -7.79 -3.45
N PRO A 303 10.91 -8.43 -4.48
CA PRO A 303 12.07 -9.35 -4.35
C PRO A 303 13.27 -8.76 -3.60
N PHE A 304 13.53 -7.46 -3.77
CA PHE A 304 14.61 -6.76 -3.08
C PHE A 304 14.44 -6.79 -1.55
N ALA A 305 13.22 -6.55 -1.07
CA ALA A 305 12.93 -6.56 0.35
C ALA A 305 12.98 -7.98 0.92
N THR A 306 12.51 -8.98 0.16
CA THR A 306 12.62 -10.39 0.50
C THR A 306 14.08 -10.80 0.70
N ILE A 307 14.99 -10.42 -0.20
CA ILE A 307 16.41 -10.75 -0.07
C ILE A 307 17.04 -10.19 1.21
N ILE A 308 16.77 -8.92 1.51
CA ILE A 308 17.29 -8.30 2.73
C ILE A 308 16.73 -9.01 3.97
N SER A 309 15.44 -9.36 3.93
CA SER A 309 14.79 -10.12 5.00
C SER A 309 15.43 -11.50 5.16
N ASP A 310 15.67 -12.23 4.07
CA ASP A 310 16.25 -13.57 4.08
C ASP A 310 17.67 -13.53 4.66
N VAL A 311 18.54 -12.67 4.12
CA VAL A 311 19.90 -12.48 4.62
C VAL A 311 19.89 -12.11 6.11
N SER A 312 19.04 -11.16 6.51
CA SER A 312 18.92 -10.75 7.90
C SER A 312 18.47 -11.91 8.79
N SER A 313 17.44 -12.65 8.37
CA SER A 313 16.89 -13.77 9.15
C SER A 313 17.91 -14.87 9.40
N VAL A 314 18.72 -15.21 8.39
CA VAL A 314 19.80 -16.21 8.50
C VAL A 314 20.90 -15.71 9.43
N ILE A 315 21.36 -14.47 9.26
CA ILE A 315 22.39 -13.90 10.14
C ILE A 315 21.92 -13.92 11.60
N ILE A 316 20.69 -13.48 11.86
CA ILE A 316 20.13 -13.44 13.21
C ILE A 316 19.95 -14.84 13.77
N TYR A 317 19.48 -15.78 12.96
CA TYR A 317 19.35 -17.18 13.36
C TYR A 317 20.68 -17.74 13.86
N PHE A 318 21.74 -17.63 13.06
CA PHE A 318 23.04 -18.16 13.44
C PHE A 318 23.68 -17.40 14.61
N ILE A 319 23.50 -16.08 14.70
CA ILE A 319 23.97 -15.31 15.86
C ILE A 319 23.28 -15.80 17.15
N VAL A 320 21.96 -15.98 17.12
CA VAL A 320 21.21 -16.45 18.30
C VAL A 320 21.59 -17.88 18.64
N VAL A 321 21.64 -18.78 17.66
CA VAL A 321 22.04 -20.17 17.84
C VAL A 321 23.44 -20.24 18.46
N SER A 322 24.42 -19.58 17.86
CA SER A 322 25.81 -19.55 18.36
C SER A 322 25.89 -18.97 19.77
N SER A 323 25.15 -17.90 20.06
CA SER A 323 25.13 -17.30 21.40
C SER A 323 24.53 -18.24 22.44
N LEU A 324 23.39 -18.88 22.14
CA LEU A 324 22.73 -19.80 23.06
C LEU A 324 23.55 -21.07 23.32
N LEU A 325 24.18 -21.62 22.27
CA LEU A 325 25.08 -22.76 22.40
C LEU A 325 26.36 -22.41 23.18
N SER A 326 26.81 -21.16 23.16
CA SER A 326 28.01 -20.74 23.93
C SER A 326 27.75 -20.49 25.42
N ILE A 327 26.49 -20.27 25.80
CA ILE A 327 26.08 -19.94 27.18
C ILE A 327 25.80 -21.21 28.00
N ILE A 328 25.52 -22.34 27.34
CA ILE A 328 25.02 -23.57 27.95
C ILE A 328 26.01 -24.69 27.70
#